data_AF-A0A5K0UU53-F1
#
_entry.id   AF-A0A5K0UU53-F1
#
_cell.length_a   1.000
_cell.length_b   1.000
_cell.length_c   1.000
_cell.angle_alpha   90.00
_cell.angle_beta   90.00
_cell.angle_gamma   90.00
#
_symmetry.space_group_name_H-M   'P 1'
#
loop_
_entity.id
_entity.type
_entity.pdbx_description
1 polymer ?
#
loop_
_entity_poly.entity_id
_entity_poly.type
_entity_poly.pdbx_seq_one_letter_code
_entity_poly.pdbx_strand_id
1 'polypeptide(L)'
;CTEHKNNKGQTFGRMDAEHGDREPSGNAYTISSNRESYQEHLLYVHFMKNPKGFQLLLKGGYRPFTGLGKNEVGILQPISISFQMNMRGLGYHEGI
;
A
#
# COMPACT_ATOMS: atom_id res chain seq x y z
N CYS A 1 9.93 -46.29 -4.71
CA CYS A 1 11.06 -45.34 -4.75
C CYS A 1 11.60 -45.30 -6.17
N THR A 2 11.32 -44.22 -6.90
CA THR A 2 11.88 -43.99 -8.24
C THR A 2 12.23 -42.52 -8.33
N GLU A 3 13.53 -42.22 -8.36
CA GLU A 3 14.08 -40.88 -8.52
C GLU A 3 14.10 -40.51 -10.02
N HIS A 4 13.46 -39.40 -10.39
CA HIS A 4 13.60 -38.84 -11.73
C HIS A 4 14.72 -37.79 -11.74
N LYS A 5 15.75 -38.04 -12.56
CA LYS A 5 16.86 -37.11 -12.85
C LYS A 5 16.56 -36.35 -14.16
N ASN A 6 16.92 -35.07 -14.22
CA ASN A 6 16.95 -34.31 -15.48
C ASN A 6 18.35 -34.35 -16.12
N ASN A 7 18.42 -34.02 -17.42
CA ASN A 7 19.64 -34.09 -18.25
C ASN A 7 20.77 -33.10 -17.88
N LYS A 8 20.68 -32.43 -16.72
CA LYS A 8 21.74 -31.55 -16.20
C LYS A 8 22.27 -31.98 -14.84
N GLY A 9 21.91 -33.17 -14.36
CA GLY A 9 22.51 -33.78 -13.17
C GLY A 9 22.22 -33.07 -11.85
N GLN A 10 21.21 -32.19 -11.79
CA GLN A 10 20.81 -31.53 -10.55
C GLN A 10 19.75 -32.36 -9.81
N THR A 11 20.08 -32.76 -8.59
CA THR A 11 19.20 -33.44 -7.64
C THR A 11 18.45 -32.40 -6.81
N PHE A 12 17.12 -32.37 -6.90
CA PHE A 12 16.28 -31.60 -5.98
C PHE A 12 16.05 -32.43 -4.72
N GLY A 13 16.69 -32.04 -3.60
CA GLY A 13 16.43 -32.62 -2.29
C GLY A 13 15.01 -32.31 -1.82
N ARG A 14 14.37 -33.31 -1.21
CA ARG A 14 13.15 -33.14 -0.40
C ARG A 14 13.34 -31.99 0.59
N MET A 15 12.43 -31.03 0.58
CA MET A 15 12.30 -30.06 1.65
C MET A 15 11.24 -30.59 2.60
N ASP A 16 11.68 -31.27 3.65
CA ASP A 16 10.82 -31.67 4.76
C ASP A 16 10.34 -30.40 5.49
N ALA A 17 9.06 -30.39 5.88
CA ALA A 17 8.42 -29.24 6.52
C ALA A 17 8.89 -29.11 7.97
N GLU A 18 9.96 -28.35 8.19
CA GLU A 18 10.42 -27.95 9.52
C GLU A 18 9.59 -26.76 10.03
N HIS A 19 8.88 -26.99 11.13
CA HIS A 19 8.13 -26.02 11.92
C HIS A 19 9.11 -25.14 12.69
N GLY A 20 9.54 -24.03 12.09
CA GLY A 20 10.41 -23.04 12.74
C GLY A 20 9.75 -21.67 12.73
N ASP A 21 9.49 -21.12 13.91
CA ASP A 21 9.12 -19.72 14.13
C ASP A 21 10.20 -18.79 13.56
N ARG A 22 10.09 -18.47 12.27
CA ARG A 22 10.90 -17.42 11.65
C ARG A 22 10.24 -16.08 11.97
N GLU A 23 10.66 -15.46 13.06
CA GLU A 23 10.65 -14.01 13.20
C GLU A 23 11.32 -13.43 11.93
N PRO A 24 10.63 -12.64 11.08
CA PRO A 24 11.28 -11.99 9.97
C PRO A 24 12.08 -10.81 10.52
N SER A 25 13.26 -11.12 11.05
CA SER A 25 14.41 -10.22 11.18
C SER A 25 14.79 -9.77 9.77
N GLY A 26 14.18 -8.68 9.33
CA GLY A 26 14.25 -8.19 7.96
C GLY A 26 13.51 -6.86 7.83
N ASN A 27 14.09 -5.83 8.43
CA ASN A 27 13.69 -4.44 8.31
C ASN A 27 13.99 -3.89 6.89
N ALA A 28 13.42 -4.49 5.85
CA ALA A 28 13.46 -3.97 4.49
C ALA A 28 12.32 -4.59 3.67
N TYR A 29 11.10 -4.07 3.89
CA TYR A 29 10.00 -4.25 2.95
C TYR A 29 10.34 -3.42 1.71
N THR A 30 11.07 -4.08 0.83
CA THR A 30 11.66 -3.53 -0.37
C THR A 30 10.55 -3.09 -1.34
N ILE A 31 10.20 -1.81 -1.28
CA ILE A 31 9.57 -1.05 -2.37
C ILE A 31 10.68 -0.87 -3.44
N SER A 32 11.13 -1.92 -4.14
CA SER A 32 12.28 -1.76 -5.07
C SER A 32 11.92 -1.33 -6.47
N SER A 33 10.73 -1.61 -6.98
CA SER A 33 10.51 -1.46 -8.44
C SER A 33 9.88 -0.13 -8.87
N ASN A 34 9.35 0.70 -7.97
CA ASN A 34 8.54 1.87 -8.34
C ASN A 34 8.69 3.08 -7.40
N ARG A 35 9.62 3.04 -6.43
CA ARG A 35 9.77 4.11 -5.44
C ARG A 35 10.02 5.47 -6.11
N GLU A 36 10.85 5.51 -7.14
CA GLU A 36 11.12 6.73 -7.92
C GLU A 36 9.89 7.20 -8.71
N SER A 37 9.11 6.27 -9.29
CA SER A 37 7.87 6.61 -10.01
C SER A 37 6.81 7.24 -9.11
N TYR A 38 6.79 6.88 -7.82
CA TYR A 38 5.81 7.41 -6.89
C TYR A 38 6.19 8.76 -6.30
N GLN A 39 7.48 9.09 -6.25
CA GLN A 39 7.96 10.34 -5.68
C GLN A 39 7.44 11.58 -6.42
N GLU A 40 7.15 11.46 -7.72
CA GLU A 40 6.58 12.53 -8.55
C GLU A 40 5.08 12.74 -8.34
N HIS A 41 4.37 11.80 -7.70
CA HIS A 41 2.93 11.89 -7.57
C HIS A 41 2.53 12.80 -6.41
N LEU A 42 1.65 13.78 -6.65
CA LEU A 42 1.23 14.77 -5.64
C LEU A 42 0.65 14.14 -4.35
N LEU A 43 0.02 12.98 -4.45
CA LEU A 43 -0.51 12.25 -3.28
C LEU A 43 0.57 11.56 -2.44
N TYR A 44 1.75 11.31 -3.00
CA TYR A 44 2.81 10.58 -2.34
C TYR A 44 3.24 11.25 -1.03
N VAL A 45 3.39 12.57 -1.03
CA VAL A 45 3.74 13.34 0.18
C VAL A 45 2.71 13.13 1.31
N HIS A 46 1.44 12.94 0.97
CA HIS A 46 0.38 12.70 1.95
C HIS A 46 0.45 11.28 2.52
N PHE A 47 0.68 10.26 1.67
CA PHE A 47 0.88 8.88 2.13
C PHE A 47 2.13 8.73 3.00
N MET A 48 3.19 9.49 2.70
CA MET A 48 4.42 9.49 3.48
C MET A 48 4.27 10.12 4.88
N LYS A 49 3.16 10.83 5.17
CA LYS A 49 2.85 11.25 6.56
C LYS A 49 2.61 10.06 7.50
N ASN A 50 2.18 8.92 6.96
CA ASN A 50 2.03 7.67 7.70
C ASN A 50 2.50 6.48 6.83
N PRO A 51 3.81 6.21 6.79
CA PRO A 51 4.37 5.20 5.89
C PRO A 51 3.96 3.79 6.27
N LYS A 52 3.70 3.52 7.57
CA LYS A 52 3.22 2.21 8.04
C LYS A 52 1.79 1.94 7.54
N GLY A 53 0.91 2.92 7.64
CA GLY A 53 -0.46 2.82 7.12
C GLY A 53 -0.47 2.61 5.61
N PHE A 54 0.38 3.33 4.88
CA PHE A 54 0.51 3.14 3.44
C PHE A 54 0.99 1.72 3.08
N GLN A 55 1.98 1.16 3.79
CA GLN A 55 2.42 -0.22 3.57
C GLN A 55 1.31 -1.24 3.83
N LEU A 56 0.47 -1.03 4.84
CA LEU A 56 -0.68 -1.89 5.12
C LEU A 56 -1.70 -1.85 3.98
N LEU A 57 -1.94 -0.68 3.37
CA LEU A 57 -2.80 -0.56 2.19
C LEU A 57 -2.24 -1.39 1.02
N LEU A 58 -0.95 -1.24 0.72
CA LEU A 58 -0.29 -2.03 -0.34
C LEU A 58 -0.44 -3.52 -0.11
N LYS A 59 -0.22 -3.97 1.14
CA LYS A 59 -0.38 -5.37 1.54
C LYS A 59 -1.82 -5.87 1.37
N GLY A 60 -2.81 -4.98 1.52
CA GLY A 60 -4.22 -5.25 1.28
C GLY A 60 -4.64 -5.26 -0.19
N GLY A 61 -3.70 -5.09 -1.13
CA GLY A 61 -3.99 -5.08 -2.57
C GLY A 61 -4.37 -3.71 -3.13
N TYR A 62 -4.18 -2.63 -2.35
CA TYR A 62 -4.35 -1.28 -2.87
C TYR A 62 -3.35 -1.00 -3.99
N ARG A 63 -3.86 -0.52 -5.12
CA ARG A 63 -3.05 0.03 -6.21
C ARG A 63 -2.77 1.51 -5.90
N PRO A 64 -1.49 1.93 -5.80
CA PRO A 64 -1.18 3.32 -5.46
C PRO A 64 -1.81 4.33 -6.40
N PHE A 65 -2.37 5.38 -5.80
CA PHE A 65 -2.93 6.54 -6.48
C PHE A 65 -4.15 6.23 -7.35
N THR A 66 -4.82 5.11 -7.11
CA THR A 66 -6.14 4.81 -7.68
C THR A 66 -7.22 4.97 -6.62
N GLY A 67 -8.48 5.18 -7.03
CA GLY A 67 -9.58 5.24 -6.07
C GLY A 67 -9.74 3.90 -5.33
N LEU A 68 -10.28 3.95 -4.12
CA LEU A 68 -10.66 2.74 -3.39
C LEU A 68 -11.96 2.14 -3.93
N GLY A 69 -12.19 0.85 -3.62
CA GLY A 69 -13.39 0.12 -4.00
C GLY A 69 -13.19 -0.74 -5.25
N LYS A 70 -14.17 -1.61 -5.54
CA LYS A 70 -14.08 -2.65 -6.59
C LYS A 70 -13.73 -2.10 -7.98
N ASN A 71 -14.22 -0.91 -8.30
CA ASN A 71 -14.07 -0.29 -9.62
C ASN A 71 -13.05 0.86 -9.62
N GLU A 72 -12.33 1.07 -8.51
CA GLU A 72 -11.31 2.13 -8.39
C GLU A 72 -11.84 3.57 -8.57
N VAL A 73 -13.16 3.77 -8.40
CA VAL A 73 -13.85 5.06 -8.55
C VAL A 73 -14.00 5.83 -7.23
N GLY A 74 -13.43 5.31 -6.14
CA GLY A 74 -13.42 6.01 -4.86
C GLY A 74 -12.64 7.33 -4.94
N ILE A 75 -12.99 8.28 -4.08
CA ILE A 75 -12.28 9.56 -3.98
C ILE A 75 -10.81 9.34 -3.60
N LEU A 76 -9.90 10.02 -4.32
CA LEU A 76 -8.45 9.92 -4.11
C LEU A 76 -7.94 10.79 -2.96
N GLN A 77 -8.61 11.92 -2.74
CA GLN A 77 -8.24 12.89 -1.72
C GLN A 77 -9.38 13.03 -0.72
N PRO A 78 -9.08 13.30 0.56
CA PRO A 78 -10.08 13.67 1.53
C PRO A 78 -10.85 14.91 1.07
N ILE A 79 -12.17 14.90 1.26
CA ILE A 79 -13.01 16.07 1.02
C ILE A 79 -12.81 17.03 2.21
N SER A 80 -12.44 18.27 1.92
CA SER A 80 -12.40 19.31 2.94
C SER A 80 -13.82 19.67 3.37
N ILE A 81 -14.04 19.79 4.67
CA ILE A 81 -15.31 20.22 5.24
C ILE A 81 -15.15 21.65 5.77
N SER A 82 -16.10 22.51 5.42
CA SER A 82 -16.19 23.86 5.98
C SER A 82 -16.82 23.78 7.37
N PHE A 83 -16.11 24.25 8.39
CA PHE A 83 -16.67 24.35 9.74
C PHE A 83 -17.34 25.70 9.94
N GLN A 84 -18.62 25.69 10.33
CA GLN A 84 -19.32 26.89 10.75
C GLN A 84 -18.98 27.17 12.22
N MET A 85 -18.03 28.07 12.46
CA MET A 85 -17.56 28.39 13.82
C MET A 85 -18.53 29.28 14.63
N ASN A 86 -19.65 29.71 14.03
CA ASN A 86 -20.62 30.63 14.63
C ASN A 86 -22.06 30.18 14.35
N MET A 87 -23.05 30.91 14.84
CA MET A 87 -24.47 30.61 14.62
C MET A 87 -25.07 31.33 13.40
N ARG A 88 -24.26 31.73 12.41
CA ARG A 88 -24.80 32.42 11.21
C ARG A 88 -25.70 31.48 10.41
N GLY A 89 -26.68 32.04 9.70
CA GLY A 89 -27.53 31.25 8.82
C GLY A 89 -26.74 30.64 7.65
N LEU A 90 -27.23 29.53 7.10
CA LEU A 90 -26.71 28.98 5.85
C LEU A 90 -26.83 30.05 4.74
N GLY A 91 -25.76 30.22 3.97
CA GLY A 91 -25.71 31.22 2.89
C GLY A 91 -25.39 32.65 3.35
N TYR A 92 -25.16 32.90 4.65
CA TYR A 92 -24.63 34.19 5.09
C TYR A 92 -23.24 34.43 4.48
N HIS A 93 -23.10 35.52 3.72
CA HIS A 93 -21.80 36.05 3.33
C HIS A 93 -21.63 37.43 3.97
N GLU A 94 -20.44 37.72 4.48
CA GLU A 94 -20.11 39.09 4.90
C GLU A 94 -20.01 39.91 3.61
N GLY A 95 -20.95 40.85 3.42
CA GLY A 95 -20.89 41.79 2.30
C GLY A 95 -19.61 42.61 2.38
N ILE A 96 -18.98 42.83 1.23
CA ILE A 96 -17.76 43.65 1.08
C ILE A 96 -18.15 45.13 1.12
#